data_AF-A0A2W5NRJ1-F1
#
_entry.id   AF-A0A2W5NRJ1-F1
#
_cell.length_a   1.000
_cell.length_b   1.000
_cell.length_c   1.000
_cell.angle_alpha   90.00
_cell.angle_beta   90.00
_cell.angle_gamma   90.00
#
_symmetry.space_group_name_H-M   'P 1'
#
loop_
_entity.id
_entity.type
_entity.pdbx_description
1 polymer ?
#
loop_
_entity_poly.entity_id
_entity_poly.type
_entity_poly.pdbx_seq_one_letter_code
_entity_poly.pdbx_strand_id
1 'polypeptide(L)'
;MTETTAEPFSGRTLVIDSATEACSVALFDGDTLLAGDFRMLGRGHAEALVPMIAALPDRGRAPRIVAALGPGSFTGVRVGLAAARALALAWGSDVLGYSTLAMIAAIARDQAGAVPVGVAMTGGHGEWFTEGFAADGSTSRPLASMRPDDAAARMIEEVVAGTQAEALVGLRTGGTALALWPDARAFPLLPQAALSADTRPLYGRAPDARLPGGLPGPQG
;
A
#
# COMPACT_ATOMS: atom_id res chain seq x y z
N MET A 1 -33.65 -2.26 32.25
CA MET A 1 -33.29 -1.37 31.13
C MET A 1 -31.77 -1.46 31.02
N THR A 2 -31.27 -2.40 30.23
CA THR A 2 -29.83 -2.59 30.04
C THR A 2 -29.35 -1.50 29.10
N GLU A 3 -28.64 -0.51 29.64
CA GLU A 3 -27.77 0.35 28.84
C GLU A 3 -26.80 -0.56 28.09
N THR A 4 -27.00 -0.71 26.79
CA THR A 4 -25.95 -1.16 25.88
C THR A 4 -24.92 -0.04 25.85
N THR A 5 -23.93 -0.10 26.75
CA THR A 5 -22.72 0.70 26.64
C THR A 5 -22.12 0.36 25.28
N ALA A 6 -22.23 1.25 24.30
CA ALA A 6 -21.52 1.10 23.05
C ALA A 6 -20.03 0.99 23.41
N GLU A 7 -19.41 -0.15 23.14
CA GLU A 7 -17.97 -0.36 23.32
C GLU A 7 -17.25 0.80 22.61
N PRO A 8 -16.43 1.62 23.30
CA PRO A 8 -15.98 2.94 22.83
C PRO A 8 -15.13 2.94 21.54
N PHE A 9 -14.97 1.79 20.89
CA PHE A 9 -14.16 1.59 19.70
C PHE A 9 -14.81 0.72 18.61
N SER A 10 -16.07 0.29 18.75
CA SER A 10 -16.64 -0.77 17.91
C SER A 10 -16.61 -0.51 16.39
N GLY A 11 -16.54 0.74 15.95
CA GLY A 11 -16.45 1.15 14.53
C GLY A 11 -15.06 1.57 14.07
N ARG A 12 -14.04 1.52 14.94
CA ARG A 12 -12.74 2.13 14.63
C ARG A 12 -11.83 1.27 13.78
N THR A 13 -11.10 1.93 12.89
CA THR A 13 -10.07 1.31 12.05
C THR A 13 -8.78 2.12 12.10
N LEU A 14 -7.67 1.48 12.49
CA LEU A 14 -6.32 2.04 12.37
C LEU A 14 -5.73 1.62 11.01
N VAL A 15 -5.30 2.58 10.21
CA VAL A 15 -4.66 2.36 8.90
C VAL A 15 -3.19 2.72 8.99
N ILE A 16 -2.32 1.86 8.47
CA ILE A 16 -0.85 2.02 8.49
C ILE A 16 -0.31 1.86 7.06
N ASP A 17 0.46 2.84 6.58
CA ASP A 17 1.32 2.69 5.40
C ASP A 17 2.75 3.11 5.75
N SER A 18 3.70 2.20 5.49
CA SER A 18 5.13 2.50 5.53
C SER A 18 5.85 1.83 4.36
N ALA A 19 5.13 1.53 3.28
CA ALA A 19 5.63 0.73 2.18
C ALA A 19 6.61 1.51 1.29
N THR A 20 6.60 2.83 1.33
CA THR A 20 7.36 3.68 0.41
C THR A 20 8.33 4.60 1.16
N GLU A 21 8.76 5.69 0.55
CA GLU A 21 9.47 6.77 1.25
C GLU A 21 8.55 7.65 2.11
N ALA A 22 7.24 7.52 1.89
CA ALA A 22 6.19 8.08 2.74
C ALA A 22 5.82 7.09 3.85
N CYS A 23 5.62 7.64 5.05
CA CYS A 23 5.03 6.96 6.20
C CYS A 23 3.74 7.67 6.56
N SER A 24 2.63 6.94 6.70
CA SER A 24 1.36 7.52 7.09
C SER A 24 0.56 6.59 8.00
N VAL A 25 -0.23 7.22 8.87
CA VAL A 25 -1.16 6.54 9.77
C VAL A 25 -2.46 7.33 9.83
N ALA A 26 -3.57 6.62 9.99
CA ALA A 26 -4.87 7.25 10.14
C ALA A 26 -5.78 6.42 11.05
N LEU A 27 -6.59 7.10 11.87
CA LEU A 27 -7.60 6.48 12.71
C LEU A 27 -8.97 6.95 12.23
N PHE A 28 -9.84 5.99 11.92
CA PHE A 28 -11.21 6.23 11.49
C PHE A 28 -12.22 5.72 12.53
N ASP A 29 -13.42 6.28 12.50
CA ASP A 29 -14.64 5.71 13.08
C ASP A 29 -15.71 5.63 11.98
N GLY A 30 -16.01 4.41 11.53
CA GLY A 30 -16.66 4.20 10.22
C GLY A 30 -15.83 4.83 9.10
N ASP A 31 -16.45 5.71 8.31
CA ASP A 31 -15.77 6.46 7.24
C ASP A 31 -15.22 7.82 7.70
N THR A 32 -15.42 8.17 8.98
CA THR A 32 -15.00 9.48 9.52
C THR A 32 -13.54 9.41 9.97
N LEU A 33 -12.67 10.24 9.36
CA LEU A 33 -11.29 10.40 9.81
C LEU A 33 -11.25 11.15 11.16
N LEU A 34 -10.83 10.47 12.23
CA LEU A 34 -10.65 11.08 13.55
C LEU A 34 -9.34 11.87 13.63
N ALA A 35 -8.26 11.27 13.13
CA ALA A 35 -6.94 11.90 13.03
C ALA A 35 -6.05 11.11 12.06
N GLY A 36 -5.06 11.76 11.48
CA GLY A 36 -4.04 11.08 10.69
C GLY A 36 -2.80 11.94 10.52
N ASP A 37 -1.70 11.29 10.17
CA ASP A 37 -0.40 11.91 9.93
C ASP A 37 0.23 11.28 8.68
N PHE A 38 0.92 12.10 7.90
CA PHE A 38 1.62 11.72 6.68
C PHE A 38 2.97 12.44 6.65
N ARG A 39 4.05 11.70 6.45
CA ARG A 39 5.41 12.24 6.43
C ARG A 39 6.24 11.63 5.31
N MET A 40 6.92 12.49 4.57
CA MET A 40 7.99 12.09 3.65
C MET A 40 9.28 11.92 4.45
N LEU A 41 9.68 10.68 4.72
CA LEU A 41 10.82 10.37 5.60
C LEU A 41 12.06 9.96 4.82
N GLY A 42 11.91 9.23 3.70
CA GLY A 42 13.00 8.58 2.97
C GLY A 42 13.65 7.41 3.73
N ARG A 43 13.99 7.60 5.01
CA ARG A 43 14.54 6.61 5.95
C ARG A 43 14.00 6.84 7.37
N GLY A 44 14.14 5.84 8.25
CA GLY A 44 13.74 5.97 9.66
C GLY A 44 12.27 5.62 9.95
N HIS A 45 11.66 4.78 9.10
CA HIS A 45 10.26 4.37 9.25
C HIS A 45 10.00 3.65 10.59
N ALA A 46 10.95 2.83 11.05
CA ALA A 46 10.79 2.06 12.29
C ALA A 46 10.74 2.97 13.53
N GLU A 47 11.55 4.02 13.53
CA GLU A 47 11.64 5.01 14.59
C GLU A 47 10.46 5.97 14.57
N ALA A 48 9.91 6.29 13.39
CA ALA A 48 8.82 7.24 13.25
C ALA A 48 7.42 6.63 13.46
N LEU A 49 7.19 5.39 13.02
CA LEU A 49 5.86 4.82 12.92
C LEU A 49 5.15 4.71 14.28
N VAL A 50 5.80 4.12 15.29
CA VAL A 50 5.16 3.94 16.60
C VAL A 50 4.83 5.27 17.28
N PRO A 51 5.71 6.29 17.28
CA PRO A 51 5.35 7.64 17.72
C PRO A 51 4.18 8.26 16.96
N MET A 52 4.10 8.07 15.64
CA MET A 52 2.98 8.57 14.83
C MET A 52 1.64 7.94 15.27
N ILE A 53 1.61 6.62 15.48
CA ILE A 53 0.41 5.92 15.99
C ILE A 53 0.06 6.40 17.40
N ALA A 54 1.05 6.54 18.28
CA ALA A 54 0.84 6.95 19.66
C ALA A 54 0.31 8.38 19.81
N ALA A 55 0.52 9.22 18.80
CA ALA A 55 0.00 10.60 18.75
C ALA A 55 -1.48 10.66 18.31
N LEU A 56 -2.04 9.59 17.76
CA LEU A 56 -3.46 9.52 17.42
C LEU A 56 -4.33 9.45 18.70
N PRO A 57 -5.61 9.84 18.63
CA PRO A 57 -6.56 9.67 19.73
C PRO A 57 -6.54 8.23 20.26
N ASP A 58 -6.58 8.08 21.59
CA ASP A 58 -6.51 6.79 22.27
C ASP A 58 -5.31 5.92 21.85
N ARG A 59 -4.21 6.57 21.42
CA ARG A 59 -2.98 5.95 20.90
C ARG A 59 -3.25 5.05 19.68
N GLY A 60 -4.26 5.38 18.88
CA GLY A 60 -4.63 4.64 17.69
C GLY A 60 -5.34 3.31 17.95
N ARG A 61 -5.77 3.03 19.20
CA ARG A 61 -6.43 1.77 19.53
C ARG A 61 -7.72 1.59 18.73
N ALA A 62 -7.83 0.45 18.05
CA ALA A 62 -8.96 0.12 17.19
C ALA A 62 -9.18 -1.41 17.14
N PRO A 63 -10.42 -1.92 17.02
CA PRO A 63 -10.70 -3.34 16.84
C PRO A 63 -10.26 -3.86 15.46
N ARG A 64 -10.00 -2.97 14.50
CA ARG A 64 -9.48 -3.32 13.18
C ARG A 64 -8.22 -2.53 12.87
N ILE A 65 -7.22 -3.21 12.32
CA ILE A 65 -6.00 -2.62 11.78
C ILE A 65 -5.88 -3.00 10.31
N VAL A 66 -5.56 -2.03 9.46
CA VAL A 66 -5.39 -2.21 8.02
C VAL A 66 -4.01 -1.72 7.62
N ALA A 67 -3.16 -2.61 7.09
CA ALA A 67 -1.77 -2.29 6.78
C ALA A 67 -1.42 -2.49 5.31
N ALA A 68 -0.58 -1.61 4.77
CA ALA A 68 -0.06 -1.76 3.42
C ALA A 68 0.74 -3.07 3.27
N LEU A 69 0.41 -3.86 2.26
CA LEU A 69 1.10 -5.10 1.92
C LEU A 69 2.27 -4.88 0.95
N GLY A 70 2.43 -3.66 0.44
CA GLY A 70 3.31 -3.38 -0.67
C GLY A 70 2.62 -3.57 -2.02
N PRO A 71 3.39 -3.66 -3.11
CA PRO A 71 4.85 -3.66 -3.15
C PRO A 71 5.45 -2.28 -2.79
N GLY A 72 6.75 -2.27 -2.49
CA GLY A 72 7.48 -1.09 -2.05
C GLY A 72 8.83 -1.48 -1.44
N SER A 73 9.35 -0.64 -0.54
CA SER A 73 10.54 -0.92 0.25
C SER A 73 10.39 -2.20 1.07
N PHE A 74 11.32 -3.13 0.88
CA PHE A 74 11.38 -4.40 1.61
C PHE A 74 11.36 -4.22 3.13
N THR A 75 12.08 -3.21 3.63
CA THR A 75 12.15 -2.88 5.05
C THR A 75 10.87 -2.16 5.48
N GLY A 76 10.41 -1.19 4.70
CA GLY A 76 9.23 -0.39 5.00
C GLY A 76 7.95 -1.22 5.18
N VAL A 77 7.67 -2.12 4.23
CA VAL A 77 6.51 -3.03 4.30
C VAL A 77 6.55 -3.91 5.56
N ARG A 78 7.73 -4.43 5.91
CA ARG A 78 7.88 -5.26 7.11
C ARG A 78 7.70 -4.49 8.41
N VAL A 79 8.19 -3.24 8.47
CA VAL A 79 8.01 -2.38 9.64
C VAL A 79 6.52 -2.17 9.91
N GLY A 80 5.75 -1.78 8.89
CA GLY A 80 4.30 -1.56 9.01
C GLY A 80 3.55 -2.83 9.42
N LEU A 81 3.81 -3.96 8.76
CA LEU A 81 3.15 -5.22 9.08
C LEU A 81 3.54 -5.78 10.45
N ALA A 82 4.80 -5.62 10.88
CA ALA A 82 5.23 -6.03 12.21
C ALA A 82 4.52 -5.20 13.29
N ALA A 83 4.44 -3.87 13.10
CA ALA A 83 3.71 -2.99 14.01
C ALA A 83 2.22 -3.37 14.07
N ALA A 84 1.56 -3.53 12.92
CA ALA A 84 0.15 -3.91 12.84
C ALA A 84 -0.14 -5.22 13.59
N ARG A 85 0.68 -6.26 13.36
CA ARG A 85 0.52 -7.57 14.01
C ARG A 85 0.77 -7.51 15.52
N ALA A 86 1.78 -6.76 15.96
CA ALA A 86 2.07 -6.60 17.38
C ALA A 86 0.94 -5.86 18.10
N LEU A 87 0.41 -4.78 17.50
CA LEU A 87 -0.72 -4.04 18.03
C LEU A 87 -1.99 -4.89 18.07
N ALA A 88 -2.28 -5.64 17.00
CA ALA A 88 -3.41 -6.54 16.95
C ALA A 88 -3.37 -7.61 18.03
N LEU A 89 -2.19 -8.21 18.27
CA LEU A 89 -2.00 -9.16 19.37
C LEU A 89 -2.28 -8.51 20.73
N ALA A 90 -1.84 -7.27 20.93
CA ALA A 90 -2.01 -6.55 22.20
C ALA A 90 -3.46 -6.08 22.42
N TRP A 91 -4.19 -5.76 21.36
CA TRP A 91 -5.52 -5.14 21.43
C TRP A 91 -6.67 -6.12 21.17
N GLY A 92 -6.37 -7.33 20.68
CA GLY A 92 -7.37 -8.28 20.21
C GLY A 92 -8.02 -7.83 18.90
N SER A 93 -7.28 -7.14 18.04
CA SER A 93 -7.79 -6.56 16.80
C SER A 93 -7.67 -7.52 15.62
N ASP A 94 -8.57 -7.38 14.64
CA ASP A 94 -8.42 -7.98 13.32
C ASP A 94 -7.35 -7.23 12.49
N VAL A 95 -6.61 -7.96 11.66
CA VAL A 95 -5.66 -7.37 10.71
C VAL A 95 -6.05 -7.70 9.29
N LEU A 96 -6.21 -6.66 8.47
CA LEU A 96 -6.33 -6.75 7.03
C LEU A 96 -5.15 -6.03 6.37
N GLY A 97 -4.98 -6.21 5.07
CA GLY A 97 -4.08 -5.39 4.28
C GLY A 97 -4.59 -5.03 2.91
N TYR A 98 -3.89 -4.10 2.26
CA TYR A 98 -4.20 -3.59 0.93
C TYR A 98 -2.94 -3.46 0.07
N SER A 99 -3.11 -3.44 -1.25
CA SER A 99 -2.03 -3.13 -2.19
C SER A 99 -1.67 -1.66 -2.14
N THR A 100 -0.38 -1.35 -2.03
CA THR A 100 0.12 0.03 -2.09
C THR A 100 -0.22 0.70 -3.43
N LEU A 101 -0.18 -0.04 -4.56
CA LEU A 101 -0.56 0.52 -5.85
C LEU A 101 -2.06 0.79 -5.93
N ALA A 102 -2.89 -0.05 -5.31
CA ALA A 102 -4.34 0.16 -5.27
C ALA A 102 -4.70 1.44 -4.48
N MET A 103 -3.97 1.75 -3.41
CA MET A 103 -4.16 3.02 -2.68
C MET A 103 -3.84 4.23 -3.57
N ILE A 104 -2.71 4.20 -4.27
CA ILE A 104 -2.34 5.28 -5.19
C ILE A 104 -3.36 5.43 -6.32
N ALA A 105 -3.82 4.32 -6.89
CA ALA A 105 -4.85 4.32 -7.93
C ALA A 105 -6.17 4.92 -7.42
N ALA A 106 -6.57 4.60 -6.18
CA ALA A 106 -7.78 5.15 -5.58
C ALA A 106 -7.68 6.68 -5.41
N ILE A 107 -6.55 7.18 -4.90
CA ILE A 107 -6.28 8.63 -4.79
C ILE A 107 -6.28 9.30 -6.17
N ALA A 108 -5.61 8.69 -7.15
CA ALA A 108 -5.57 9.22 -8.52
C ALA A 108 -6.96 9.28 -9.16
N ARG A 109 -7.78 8.24 -8.97
CA ARG A 109 -9.16 8.18 -9.48
C ARG A 109 -10.06 9.22 -8.84
N ASP A 110 -9.89 9.48 -7.55
CA ASP A 110 -10.61 10.56 -6.85
C ASP A 110 -10.26 11.93 -7.43
N GLN A 111 -8.98 12.18 -7.72
CA GLN A 111 -8.51 13.45 -8.32
C GLN A 111 -8.88 13.60 -9.80
N ALA A 112 -8.85 12.51 -10.58
CA ALA A 112 -9.00 12.53 -12.04
C ALA A 112 -10.42 12.17 -12.54
N GLY A 113 -11.36 11.84 -11.64
CA GLY A 113 -12.76 11.57 -12.00
C GLY A 113 -13.06 10.15 -12.46
N ALA A 114 -12.59 9.15 -11.71
CA ALA A 114 -12.88 7.72 -11.92
C ALA A 114 -12.54 7.19 -13.33
N VAL A 115 -11.39 7.60 -13.87
CA VAL A 115 -10.85 7.10 -15.14
C VAL A 115 -9.93 5.88 -14.93
N PRO A 116 -9.57 5.11 -15.98
CA PRO A 116 -8.51 4.13 -15.88
C PRO A 116 -7.17 4.79 -15.51
N VAL A 117 -6.45 4.18 -14.57
CA VAL A 117 -5.18 4.70 -14.04
C VAL A 117 -4.11 3.62 -14.15
N GLY A 118 -2.97 3.96 -14.73
CA GLY A 118 -1.75 3.18 -14.62
C GLY A 118 -0.97 3.64 -13.39
N VAL A 119 -0.54 2.75 -12.52
CA VAL A 119 0.33 3.09 -11.40
C VAL A 119 1.74 2.64 -11.70
N ALA A 120 2.71 3.54 -11.54
CA ALA A 120 4.13 3.26 -11.69
C ALA A 120 4.90 3.80 -10.48
N MET A 121 5.55 2.90 -9.76
CA MET A 121 6.34 3.20 -8.58
C MET A 121 7.78 2.72 -8.71
N THR A 122 8.68 3.37 -8.00
CA THR A 122 10.08 2.93 -7.89
C THR A 122 10.15 1.51 -7.35
N GLY A 123 10.72 0.60 -8.13
CA GLY A 123 11.03 -0.76 -7.72
C GLY A 123 12.51 -0.93 -7.34
N GLY A 124 12.99 -2.18 -7.35
CA GLY A 124 14.40 -2.50 -7.16
C GLY A 124 15.12 -2.75 -8.48
N HIS A 125 16.45 -2.67 -8.48
CA HIS A 125 17.31 -3.09 -9.61
C HIS A 125 17.01 -2.36 -10.95
N GLY A 126 16.59 -1.10 -10.90
CA GLY A 126 16.28 -0.31 -12.09
C GLY A 126 14.93 -0.62 -12.72
N GLU A 127 14.08 -1.39 -12.05
CA GLU A 127 12.71 -1.68 -12.46
C GLU A 127 11.70 -0.83 -11.67
N TRP A 128 10.50 -0.75 -12.20
CA TRP A 128 9.33 -0.13 -11.60
C TRP A 128 8.29 -1.19 -11.26
N PHE A 129 7.65 -1.03 -10.10
CA PHE A 129 6.40 -1.75 -9.82
C PHE A 129 5.27 -1.06 -10.56
N THR A 130 4.52 -1.83 -11.32
CA THR A 130 3.48 -1.33 -12.22
C THR A 130 2.21 -2.14 -12.09
N GLU A 131 1.07 -1.48 -12.13
CA GLU A 131 -0.24 -2.13 -12.12
C GLU A 131 -1.23 -1.21 -12.84
N GLY A 132 -2.21 -1.79 -13.55
CA GLY A 132 -3.26 -1.03 -14.22
C GLY A 132 -4.58 -1.21 -13.51
N PHE A 133 -5.33 -0.12 -13.35
CA PHE A 133 -6.64 -0.11 -12.71
C PHE A 133 -7.68 0.46 -13.67
N ALA A 134 -8.85 -0.18 -13.72
CA ALA A 134 -9.99 0.29 -14.47
C ALA A 134 -10.68 1.48 -13.77
N ALA A 135 -11.63 2.10 -14.47
CA ALA A 135 -12.44 3.22 -13.99
C ALA A 135 -13.19 2.92 -12.68
N ASP A 136 -13.53 1.66 -12.41
CA ASP A 136 -14.20 1.19 -11.19
C ASP A 136 -13.22 0.82 -10.05
N GLY A 137 -11.91 0.87 -10.31
CA GLY A 137 -10.86 0.54 -9.37
C GLY A 137 -10.46 -0.94 -9.35
N SER A 138 -11.07 -1.78 -10.19
CA SER A 138 -10.62 -3.17 -10.37
C SER A 138 -9.30 -3.23 -11.12
N THR A 139 -8.49 -4.26 -10.85
CA THR A 139 -7.23 -4.48 -11.57
C THR A 139 -7.51 -4.84 -13.03
N SER A 140 -7.11 -3.96 -13.96
CA SER A 140 -7.17 -4.19 -15.41
C SER A 140 -5.89 -4.85 -15.94
N ARG A 141 -4.77 -4.62 -15.26
CA ARG A 141 -3.47 -5.23 -15.55
C ARG A 141 -2.80 -5.61 -14.24
N PRO A 142 -2.37 -6.87 -14.05
CA PRO A 142 -1.82 -7.32 -12.79
C PRO A 142 -0.49 -6.64 -12.47
N LEU A 143 -0.17 -6.62 -11.19
CA LEU A 143 1.11 -6.17 -10.67
C LEU A 143 2.28 -6.86 -11.41
N ALA A 144 3.23 -6.08 -11.90
CA ALA A 144 4.47 -6.53 -12.51
C ALA A 144 5.65 -5.63 -12.15
N SER A 145 6.85 -6.20 -12.07
CA SER A 145 8.12 -5.47 -12.10
C SER A 145 8.57 -5.34 -13.56
N MET A 146 8.75 -4.11 -14.05
CA MET A 146 9.14 -3.83 -15.44
C MET A 146 10.23 -2.79 -15.51
N ARG A 147 11.13 -2.88 -16.50
CA ARG A 147 12.06 -1.79 -16.81
C ARG A 147 11.28 -0.58 -17.36
N PRO A 148 11.81 0.65 -17.23
CA PRO A 148 11.14 1.87 -17.68
C PRO A 148 10.63 1.81 -19.14
N ASP A 149 11.47 1.37 -20.08
CA ASP A 149 11.09 1.27 -21.50
C ASP A 149 9.98 0.23 -21.74
N ASP A 150 10.05 -0.90 -21.01
CA ASP A 150 9.02 -1.96 -21.09
C ASP A 150 7.69 -1.47 -20.50
N ALA A 151 7.72 -0.70 -19.41
CA ALA A 151 6.55 -0.07 -18.81
C ALA A 151 5.93 0.96 -19.75
N ALA A 152 6.73 1.85 -20.35
CA ALA A 152 6.28 2.87 -21.29
C ALA A 152 5.65 2.26 -22.57
N ALA A 153 6.15 1.11 -23.04
CA ALA A 153 5.59 0.40 -24.19
C ALA A 153 4.30 -0.37 -23.88
N ARG A 154 4.10 -0.81 -22.62
CA ARG A 154 2.99 -1.69 -22.24
C ARG A 154 1.83 -0.97 -21.58
N MET A 155 2.10 0.08 -20.79
CA MET A 155 1.09 0.88 -20.10
C MET A 155 0.49 1.87 -21.08
N ILE A 156 -0.83 1.85 -21.19
CA ILE A 156 -1.60 2.60 -22.20
C ILE A 156 -2.51 3.65 -21.57
N GLU A 157 -2.68 3.58 -20.26
CA GLU A 157 -3.55 4.44 -19.47
C GLU A 157 -3.14 5.91 -19.66
N GLU A 158 -4.13 6.79 -19.87
CA GLU A 158 -3.90 8.23 -20.09
C GLU A 158 -3.39 8.89 -18.81
N VAL A 159 -3.98 8.53 -17.67
CA VAL A 159 -3.54 8.99 -16.35
C VAL A 159 -2.58 7.95 -15.77
N VAL A 160 -1.39 8.42 -15.38
CA VAL A 160 -0.38 7.61 -14.71
C VAL A 160 -0.10 8.23 -13.35
N ALA A 161 -0.10 7.40 -12.31
CA ALA A 161 0.10 7.84 -10.92
C ALA A 161 1.25 7.12 -10.24
N GLY A 162 1.81 7.73 -9.20
CA GLY A 162 2.89 7.15 -8.41
C GLY A 162 4.23 7.88 -8.59
N THR A 163 5.26 7.39 -7.90
CA THR A 163 6.58 8.06 -7.85
C THR A 163 7.32 8.07 -9.18
N GLN A 164 6.91 7.24 -10.14
CA GLN A 164 7.50 7.18 -11.49
C GLN A 164 6.52 7.64 -12.57
N ALA A 165 5.40 8.27 -12.21
CA ALA A 165 4.41 8.74 -13.16
C ALA A 165 5.01 9.71 -14.19
N GLU A 166 5.73 10.74 -13.72
CA GLU A 166 6.34 11.74 -14.60
C GLU A 166 7.40 11.11 -15.53
N ALA A 167 8.24 10.23 -14.98
CA ALA A 167 9.25 9.53 -15.76
C ALA A 167 8.62 8.65 -16.85
N LEU A 168 7.55 7.92 -16.52
CA LEU A 168 6.85 7.07 -17.47
C LEU A 168 6.17 7.89 -18.56
N VAL A 169 5.45 8.95 -18.20
CA VAL A 169 4.81 9.85 -19.18
C VAL A 169 5.87 10.52 -20.07
N GLY A 170 7.02 10.90 -19.53
CA GLY A 170 8.14 11.46 -20.29
C GLY A 170 8.78 10.50 -21.30
N LEU A 171 8.62 9.19 -21.13
CA LEU A 171 9.03 8.18 -22.11
C LEU A 171 7.96 7.92 -23.20
N ARG A 172 6.75 8.47 -23.04
CA ARG A 172 5.63 8.34 -23.97
C ARG A 172 5.43 9.63 -24.77
N THR A 173 4.56 9.56 -25.78
CA THR A 173 4.17 10.72 -26.60
C THR A 173 3.02 11.55 -26.00
N GLY A 174 2.49 11.15 -24.84
CA GLY A 174 1.37 11.80 -24.17
C GLY A 174 0.97 11.08 -22.88
N GLY A 175 0.06 11.71 -22.14
CA GLY A 175 -0.45 11.26 -20.85
C GLY A 175 -0.40 12.36 -19.79
N THR A 176 -1.14 12.13 -18.70
CA THR A 176 -1.17 12.98 -17.52
C THR A 176 -0.48 12.26 -16.37
N ALA A 177 0.56 12.87 -15.81
CA ALA A 177 1.26 12.34 -14.65
C ALA A 177 0.71 12.92 -13.34
N LEU A 178 0.43 12.06 -12.37
CA LEU A 178 0.07 12.41 -11.00
C LEU A 178 1.14 11.87 -10.05
N ALA A 179 2.04 12.75 -9.58
CA ALA A 179 3.04 12.41 -8.58
C ALA A 179 2.35 12.18 -7.22
N LEU A 180 2.14 10.91 -6.88
CA LEU A 180 1.36 10.49 -5.72
C LEU A 180 2.10 9.42 -4.90
N TRP A 181 1.84 9.43 -3.61
CA TRP A 181 2.33 8.46 -2.62
C TRP A 181 1.12 7.83 -1.92
N PRO A 182 1.25 6.61 -1.37
CA PRO A 182 0.16 6.04 -0.60
C PRO A 182 -0.04 6.84 0.70
N ASP A 183 -1.30 7.09 1.04
CA ASP A 183 -1.69 7.85 2.21
C ASP A 183 -2.82 7.14 2.96
N ALA A 184 -2.54 6.71 4.18
CA ALA A 184 -3.49 6.04 5.06
C ALA A 184 -4.77 6.84 5.29
N ARG A 185 -4.72 8.18 5.17
CA ARG A 185 -5.88 9.07 5.31
C ARG A 185 -6.88 8.94 4.16
N ALA A 186 -6.47 8.35 3.04
CA ALA A 186 -7.32 8.12 1.86
C ALA A 186 -8.02 6.75 1.89
N PHE A 187 -7.94 6.01 3.01
CA PHE A 187 -8.50 4.67 3.16
C PHE A 187 -9.98 4.50 2.71
N PRO A 188 -10.90 5.45 2.96
CA PRO A 188 -12.29 5.31 2.49
C PRO A 188 -12.45 5.23 0.96
N LEU A 189 -11.42 5.61 0.19
CA LEU A 189 -11.42 5.49 -1.27
C LEU A 189 -11.17 4.05 -1.76
N LEU A 190 -10.63 3.18 -0.90
CA LEU A 190 -10.39 1.78 -1.24
C LEU A 190 -11.71 0.99 -1.17
N PRO A 191 -12.07 0.23 -2.23
CA PRO A 191 -13.21 -0.65 -2.15
C PRO A 191 -12.93 -1.80 -1.18
N GLN A 192 -13.97 -2.32 -0.51
CA GLN A 192 -13.83 -3.44 0.41
C GLN A 192 -13.17 -4.68 -0.23
N ALA A 193 -13.39 -4.88 -1.54
CA ALA A 193 -12.78 -5.96 -2.32
C ALA A 193 -11.24 -5.84 -2.46
N ALA A 194 -10.67 -4.66 -2.22
CA ALA A 194 -9.22 -4.44 -2.22
C ALA A 194 -8.55 -4.84 -0.89
N LEU A 195 -9.33 -5.21 0.13
CA LEU A 195 -8.82 -5.64 1.43
C LEU A 195 -8.64 -7.16 1.48
N SER A 196 -7.54 -7.60 2.08
CA SER A 196 -7.16 -9.00 2.20
C SER A 196 -6.93 -9.38 3.66
N ALA A 197 -7.48 -10.53 4.09
CA ALA A 197 -7.13 -11.15 5.37
C ALA A 197 -5.77 -11.86 5.31
N ASP A 198 -5.27 -12.18 4.11
CA ASP A 198 -3.89 -12.63 3.93
C ASP A 198 -2.96 -11.42 3.98
N THR A 199 -2.24 -11.31 5.10
CA THR A 199 -1.33 -10.19 5.39
C THR A 199 0.12 -10.50 5.02
N ARG A 200 0.36 -11.44 4.10
CA ARG A 200 1.68 -11.66 3.52
C ARG A 200 2.08 -10.47 2.64
N PRO A 201 3.35 -10.01 2.69
CA PRO A 201 3.82 -8.96 1.80
C PRO A 201 3.64 -9.32 0.32
N LEU A 202 3.18 -8.35 -0.47
CA LEU A 202 3.13 -8.42 -1.93
C LEU A 202 4.48 -8.01 -2.50
N TYR A 203 5.14 -8.94 -3.19
CA TYR A 203 6.38 -8.67 -3.91
C TYR A 203 6.08 -8.59 -5.41
N GLY A 204 6.56 -7.53 -6.07
CA GLY A 204 6.40 -7.38 -7.52
C GLY A 204 7.29 -8.32 -8.36
N ARG A 205 8.10 -9.17 -7.71
CA ARG A 205 8.93 -10.19 -8.34
C ARG A 205 8.69 -11.53 -7.68
N ALA A 206 8.72 -12.61 -8.47
CA ALA A 206 8.81 -13.97 -7.92
C ALA A 206 10.08 -14.10 -7.06
N PRO A 207 10.08 -14.91 -5.99
CA PRO A 207 11.29 -15.13 -5.20
C PRO A 207 12.39 -15.74 -6.08
N ASP A 208 13.43 -14.98 -6.39
CA ASP A 208 14.60 -15.39 -7.18
C ASP A 208 15.53 -16.39 -6.47
N ALA A 209 15.03 -17.09 -5.45
CA ALA A 209 15.82 -18.07 -4.72
C ALA A 209 15.97 -19.35 -5.55
N ARG A 210 17.12 -19.52 -6.22
CA ARG A 210 17.62 -20.85 -6.56
C ARG A 210 17.94 -21.59 -5.26
N LEU A 211 17.32 -22.75 -5.06
CA LEU A 211 17.65 -23.65 -3.95
C LEU A 211 19.15 -23.98 -3.99
N PRO A 212 19.91 -23.80 -2.90
CA PRO A 212 21.28 -24.29 -2.85
C PRO A 212 21.23 -25.82 -2.69
N GLY A 213 21.56 -26.56 -3.75
CA GLY A 213 21.74 -28.01 -3.64
C GLY A 213 21.41 -28.78 -4.91
N GLY A 214 22.28 -28.72 -5.91
CA GLY A 214 22.41 -29.83 -6.85
C GLY A 214 23.19 -30.94 -6.14
N LEU A 215 22.53 -32.06 -5.82
CA LEU A 215 23.26 -33.28 -5.48
C LEU A 215 23.95 -33.78 -6.76
N PRO A 216 25.26 -34.07 -6.76
CA PRO A 216 25.88 -34.74 -7.89
C PRO A 216 25.23 -36.12 -8.04
N GLY A 217 24.72 -36.40 -9.25
CA GLY A 217 24.15 -37.71 -9.58
C GLY A 217 25.18 -38.83 -9.42
N PRO A 218 24.74 -40.07 -9.17
CA PRO A 218 25.65 -41.20 -8.99
C PRO A 218 26.46 -41.43 -10.27
N GLN A 219 27.79 -41.42 -10.15
CA GLN A 219 28.68 -41.91 -11.19
C GLN A 219 28.56 -43.43 -11.23
N GLY A 220 28.18 -43.97 -12.40
CA GLY A 220 28.27 -45.38 -12.72
C GLY A 220 29.66 -45.76 -13.22
#